data_AF-A0A9E7B3H4-F1
#
_entry.id   AF-A0A9E7B3H4-F1
#
_cell.length_a   1.000
_cell.length_b   1.000
_cell.length_c   1.000
_cell.angle_alpha   90.00
_cell.angle_beta   90.00
_cell.angle_gamma   90.00
#
_symmetry.space_group_name_H-M   'P 1'
#
loop_
_entity.id
_entity.type
_entity.pdbx_description
1 polymer ?
#
loop_
_entity_poly.entity_id
_entity_poly.type
_entity_poly.pdbx_seq_one_letter_code
_entity_poly.pdbx_strand_id
1 'polypeptide(L)'
;MIQAERLKICATCTNRSFHRDLGTVCNLTSQVPSFLHTCPDYTRDHYLIQSKQVKEHEMLERKQGLWKDLGNASLGLVLLILGSLTLRGSLIKKGGDLISKTMK
;
A
#
# COMPACT_ATOMS: atom_id res chain seq x y z
N MET A 1 -24.23 -5.14 -14.88
CA MET A 1 -23.40 -4.01 -14.41
C MET A 1 -23.91 -3.53 -13.07
N ILE A 2 -22.98 -3.36 -12.12
CA ILE A 2 -23.27 -2.98 -10.73
C ILE A 2 -23.38 -1.45 -10.66
N GLN A 3 -24.25 -0.93 -9.80
CA GLN A 3 -24.48 0.51 -9.61
C GLN A 3 -23.17 1.31 -9.43
N ALA A 4 -22.20 0.72 -8.71
CA ALA A 4 -20.87 1.29 -8.47
C ALA A 4 -20.08 1.60 -9.76
N GLU A 5 -20.25 0.81 -10.81
CA GLU A 5 -19.55 0.98 -12.08
C GLU A 5 -20.10 2.18 -12.86
N ARG A 6 -21.43 2.34 -12.86
CA ARG A 6 -22.11 3.51 -13.45
C ARG A 6 -21.71 4.79 -12.74
N LEU A 7 -21.61 4.74 -11.41
CA LEU A 7 -21.14 5.84 -10.57
C LEU A 7 -19.69 6.22 -10.86
N LYS A 8 -18.79 5.26 -11.12
CA LYS A 8 -17.40 5.55 -11.49
C LYS A 8 -17.30 6.36 -12.78
N ILE A 9 -18.06 5.98 -13.80
CA ILE A 9 -18.09 6.68 -15.09
C ILE A 9 -18.71 8.07 -14.93
N CYS A 10 -19.81 8.17 -14.18
CA CYS A 10 -20.48 9.44 -13.92
C CYS A 10 -19.57 10.41 -13.13
N ALA A 11 -18.78 9.90 -12.19
CA ALA A 11 -17.84 10.70 -11.39
C ALA A 11 -16.70 11.35 -12.21
N THR A 12 -16.41 10.87 -13.42
CA THR A 12 -15.41 11.45 -14.33
C THR A 12 -16.02 12.26 -15.47
N CYS A 13 -17.35 12.39 -15.50
CA CYS A 13 -18.08 13.21 -16.47
C CYS A 13 -18.17 14.67 -15.97
N THR A 14 -18.04 15.66 -16.84
CA THR A 14 -18.27 17.08 -16.51
C THR A 14 -19.75 17.37 -16.30
N ASN A 15 -20.64 16.63 -16.95
CA ASN A 15 -22.10 16.78 -16.87
C ASN A 15 -22.68 16.05 -15.66
N ARG A 16 -22.05 16.19 -14.48
CA ARG A 16 -22.51 15.58 -13.24
C ARG A 16 -22.86 16.66 -12.22
N SER A 17 -23.83 16.36 -11.36
CA SER A 17 -24.21 17.22 -10.23
C SER A 17 -24.39 16.37 -8.97
N PHE A 18 -24.38 17.00 -7.81
CA PHE A 18 -24.59 16.34 -6.54
C PHE A 18 -25.94 16.76 -5.95
N HIS A 19 -26.86 15.79 -5.82
CA HIS A 19 -28.09 15.95 -5.06
C HIS A 19 -27.93 15.32 -3.68
N ARG A 20 -28.43 16.01 -2.66
CA ARG A 20 -28.31 15.56 -1.26
C ARG A 20 -28.97 14.21 -1.00
N ASP A 21 -30.13 13.96 -1.63
CA ASP A 21 -30.92 12.75 -1.37
C ASP A 21 -30.57 11.58 -2.30
N LEU A 22 -30.09 11.89 -3.52
CA LEU A 22 -29.82 10.90 -4.57
C LEU A 22 -28.33 10.64 -4.81
N GLY A 23 -27.45 11.46 -4.24
CA GLY A 23 -26.00 11.43 -4.49
C GLY A 23 -25.61 12.00 -5.85
N THR A 24 -24.62 11.39 -6.50
CA THR A 24 -24.15 11.83 -7.82
C THR A 24 -25.18 11.51 -8.90
N VAL A 25 -25.67 12.55 -9.57
CA VAL A 25 -26.62 12.46 -10.69
C VAL A 25 -26.01 12.97 -11.99
N CYS A 26 -26.64 12.62 -13.10
CA CYS A 26 -26.39 13.30 -14.37
C CYS A 26 -27.01 14.70 -14.33
N ASN A 27 -26.26 15.74 -14.67
CA ASN A 27 -26.74 17.13 -14.66
C ASN A 27 -27.82 17.39 -15.74
N LEU A 28 -27.83 16.60 -16.82
CA LEU A 28 -28.77 16.77 -17.93
C LEU A 28 -30.16 16.21 -17.63
N THR A 29 -30.22 15.09 -16.91
CA THR A 29 -31.48 14.43 -16.58
C THR A 29 -31.91 14.63 -15.13
N SER A 30 -31.01 15.14 -14.27
CA SER A 30 -31.17 15.20 -12.81
C SER A 30 -31.53 13.86 -12.17
N GLN A 31 -31.19 12.75 -12.85
CA GLN A 31 -31.49 11.39 -12.42
C GLN A 31 -30.21 10.60 -12.14
N VAL A 32 -30.37 9.53 -11.37
CA VAL A 32 -29.31 8.54 -11.13
C VAL A 32 -28.86 7.97 -12.49
N PRO A 33 -27.56 7.82 -12.74
CA PRO A 33 -27.04 7.33 -14.01
C PRO A 33 -27.60 5.94 -14.36
N SER A 34 -28.42 5.89 -15.42
CA SER A 34 -29.08 4.66 -15.91
C SER A 34 -28.36 4.00 -17.10
N PHE A 35 -27.33 4.65 -17.64
CA PHE A 35 -26.58 4.15 -18.80
C PHE A 35 -25.71 2.94 -18.46
N LEU A 36 -25.53 2.04 -19.45
CA LEU A 36 -24.66 0.87 -19.32
C LEU A 36 -23.19 1.21 -19.64
N HIS A 37 -22.91 1.78 -20.81
CA HIS A 37 -21.51 1.95 -21.27
C HIS A 37 -21.17 3.35 -21.79
N THR A 38 -22.19 4.17 -22.06
CA THR A 38 -22.03 5.46 -22.71
C THR A 38 -22.95 6.48 -22.04
N CYS A 39 -22.39 7.60 -21.61
CA CYS A 39 -23.22 8.77 -21.33
C CYS A 39 -23.42 9.46 -22.70
N PRO A 40 -24.66 9.69 -23.16
CA PRO A 40 -24.91 10.28 -24.49
C PRO A 40 -24.19 11.61 -24.67
N ASP A 41 -24.06 12.37 -23.58
CA ASP A 41 -23.31 13.63 -23.52
C ASP A 41 -22.08 13.49 -22.62
N TYR A 42 -21.34 12.39 -22.75
CA TYR A 42 -20.13 12.16 -21.95
C TYR A 42 -19.04 13.14 -22.34
N THR A 43 -18.88 14.20 -21.54
CA THR A 43 -17.74 15.10 -21.63
C THR A 43 -16.78 14.76 -20.49
N ARG A 44 -15.55 14.40 -20.82
CA ARG A 44 -14.56 13.90 -19.84
C ARG A 44 -13.98 15.06 -19.03
N ASP A 45 -13.97 14.92 -17.70
CA ASP A 45 -13.35 15.87 -16.79
C ASP A 45 -11.85 15.55 -16.62
N HIS A 46 -11.01 16.17 -17.46
CA HIS A 46 -9.56 15.93 -17.47
C HIS A 46 -8.87 16.34 -16.16
N TYR A 47 -9.37 17.37 -15.48
CA TYR A 47 -8.79 17.88 -14.24
C TYR A 47 -8.92 16.88 -13.09
N LEU A 48 -10.07 16.21 -12.98
CA LEU A 48 -10.29 15.20 -11.94
C LEU A 48 -9.53 13.91 -12.16
N ILE A 49 -9.33 13.51 -13.41
CA ILE A 49 -8.54 12.33 -13.72
C ILE A 49 -7.09 12.57 -13.32
N GLN A 50 -6.55 13.73 -13.68
CA GLN A 50 -5.17 14.08 -13.34
C GLN A 50 -4.95 14.15 -11.82
N SER A 51 -5.86 14.79 -11.09
CA SER A 51 -5.76 14.86 -9.62
C SER A 51 -5.93 13.52 -8.91
N LYS A 52 -6.71 12.58 -9.47
CA LYS A 52 -6.79 11.20 -8.94
C LYS A 52 -5.49 10.44 -9.16
N GLN A 53 -4.91 10.51 -10.36
CA GLN A 53 -3.66 9.81 -10.67
C GLN A 53 -2.49 10.30 -9.81
N VAL A 54 -2.41 11.60 -9.54
CA VAL A 54 -1.39 12.17 -8.64
C VAL A 54 -1.55 11.62 -7.22
N LYS A 55 -2.77 11.63 -6.67
CA LYS A 55 -3.03 11.11 -5.31
C LYS A 55 -2.76 9.61 -5.18
N GLU A 56 -3.09 8.82 -6.20
CA GLU A 56 -2.80 7.38 -6.21
C GLU A 56 -1.29 7.11 -6.21
N HIS A 57 -0.52 7.91 -6.95
CA HIS A 57 0.93 7.80 -6.98
C HIS A 57 1.57 8.17 -5.63
N GLU A 58 1.09 9.24 -4.98
CA GLU A 58 1.54 9.66 -3.64
C GLU A 58 1.23 8.61 -2.56
N MET A 59 0.08 7.94 -2.66
CA MET A 59 -0.30 6.86 -1.74
C MET A 59 0.59 5.62 -1.89
N LEU A 60 1.02 5.31 -3.13
CA LEU A 60 1.91 4.19 -3.40
C LEU A 60 3.33 4.45 -2.86
N GLU A 61 3.84 5.66 -3.06
CA GLU A 61 5.14 6.12 -2.55
C GLU A 61 5.22 6.01 -1.02
N ARG A 62 4.17 6.42 -0.30
CA ARG A 62 4.11 6.29 1.17
C ARG A 62 4.22 4.85 1.65
N LYS A 63 3.68 3.89 0.91
CA LYS A 63 3.79 2.46 1.27
C LYS A 63 5.21 1.93 1.05
N GLN A 64 5.92 2.39 0.01
CA GLN A 64 7.28 1.91 -0.26
C GLN A 64 8.31 2.33 0.81
N GLY A 65 8.16 3.51 1.40
CA GLY A 65 9.03 3.95 2.51
C GLY A 65 8.96 3.01 3.72
N LEU A 66 7.75 2.58 4.08
CA LEU A 66 7.50 1.80 5.30
C LEU A 66 8.14 0.40 5.29
N TRP A 67 8.27 -0.26 4.13
CA TRP A 67 8.88 -1.59 4.02
C TRP A 67 10.41 -1.55 4.04
N LYS A 68 11.01 -0.43 3.61
CA LYS A 68 12.47 -0.25 3.63
C LYS A 68 13.03 -0.19 5.05
N ASP A 69 12.30 0.44 5.97
CA ASP A 69 12.70 0.54 7.37
C ASP A 69 12.57 -0.80 8.12
N LEU A 70 11.57 -1.62 7.79
CA LEU A 70 11.41 -2.95 8.40
C LEU A 70 12.49 -3.95 7.96
N GLY A 71 12.94 -3.88 6.71
CA GLY A 71 13.97 -4.78 6.18
C GLY A 71 15.30 -4.65 6.92
N ASN A 72 15.74 -3.42 7.20
CA ASN A 72 17.04 -3.16 7.82
C ASN A 72 17.08 -3.49 9.32
N ALA A 73 15.95 -3.36 10.03
CA ALA A 73 15.84 -3.72 11.44
C ALA A 73 16.01 -5.24 11.68
N SER A 74 15.63 -6.08 10.71
CA SER A 74 15.72 -7.54 10.84
C SER A 74 17.15 -8.08 10.72
N LEU A 75 17.98 -7.50 9.83
CA LEU A 75 19.37 -7.93 9.64
C LEU A 75 20.24 -7.70 10.88
N GLY A 76 20.05 -6.55 11.56
CA GLY A 76 20.79 -6.23 12.78
C GLY A 76 20.52 -7.23 13.91
N LEU A 77 19.26 -7.63 14.10
CA LEU A 77 18.87 -8.59 15.12
C LEU A 77 19.42 -9.99 14.84
N VAL A 78 19.39 -10.43 13.57
CA VAL A 78 19.92 -11.74 13.15
C VAL A 78 21.43 -11.82 13.38
N LEU A 79 22.19 -10.76 13.07
CA LEU A 79 23.64 -10.71 13.32
C LEU A 79 23.98 -10.72 14.81
N LEU A 80 23.20 -10.04 15.66
CA LEU A 80 23.40 -10.06 17.11
C LEU A 80 23.17 -11.45 17.71
N ILE A 81 22.11 -12.15 17.27
CA ILE A 81 21.81 -13.50 17.74
C ILE A 81 22.90 -14.48 17.30
N LEU A 82 23.30 -14.48 16.02
CA LEU A 82 24.37 -15.34 15.51
C LEU A 82 25.74 -15.04 16.14
N GLY A 83 26.06 -13.76 16.35
CA GLY A 83 27.27 -13.34 17.05
C GLY A 83 27.30 -13.83 18.50
N SER A 84 26.16 -13.81 19.19
CA SER A 84 26.07 -14.28 20.58
C SER A 84 26.26 -15.80 20.72
N LEU A 85 25.78 -16.61 19.77
CA LEU A 85 25.97 -18.06 19.77
C LEU A 85 27.42 -18.47 19.50
N THR A 86 28.10 -17.81 18.57
CA THR A 86 29.50 -18.12 18.22
C THR A 86 30.47 -17.74 19.36
N LEU A 87 30.17 -16.67 20.11
CA LEU A 87 30.98 -16.26 21.26
C LEU A 87 30.88 -17.25 22.43
N ARG A 88 29.68 -17.79 22.71
CA ARG A 88 29.49 -18.82 23.74
C ARG A 88 30.19 -20.14 23.39
N GLY A 89 30.19 -20.55 22.11
CA GLY A 89 30.89 -21.75 21.66
C GLY A 89 32.42 -21.70 21.87
N SER A 90 33.03 -20.52 21.71
CA SER A 90 34.49 -20.34 21.89
C SER A 90 34.94 -20.38 23.37
N LEU A 91 34.09 -19.99 24.31
CA LEU A 91 34.38 -20.07 25.75
C LEU A 91 34.34 -21.52 26.27
N ILE A 92 33.42 -22.34 25.77
CA ILE A 92 33.32 -23.76 26.15
C ILE A 92 34.55 -24.54 25.67
N LYS A 93 35.07 -24.23 24.47
CA LYS A 93 36.26 -24.91 23.92
C LYS A 93 37.53 -24.56 24.68
N LYS A 94 37.71 -23.31 25.14
CA LYS A 94 38.83 -22.92 26.00
C LYS A 94 38.75 -23.51 27.42
N GLY A 95 37.55 -23.71 27.96
CA GLY A 95 37.35 -24.38 29.25
C GLY A 95 37.70 -25.87 29.23
N GLY A 96 37.40 -26.57 28.15
CA GLY A 96 37.72 -28.00 27.99
C GLY A 96 39.22 -28.30 27.83
N ASP A 97 39.97 -27.42 27.17
CA ASP A 97 41.41 -27.57 26.97
C ASP A 97 42.23 -27.40 28.26
N LEU A 98 41.72 -26.60 29.22
CA LEU A 98 42.41 -26.37 30.50
C LEU A 98 42.27 -27.56 31.46
N ILE A 99 41.14 -28.27 31.43
CA ILE A 99 40.89 -29.45 32.30
C ILE A 99 41.72 -30.65 31.82
N SER A 100 41.96 -30.81 30.52
CA SER A 100 42.77 -31.92 29.99
C SER A 100 44.27 -31.81 30.35
N LYS A 101 44.77 -30.63 30.71
CA LYS A 101 46.18 -30.41 31.06
C LYS A 101 46.51 -30.62 32.54
N THR A 102 45.52 -30.84 33.39
CA THR A 102 45.70 -31.03 34.85
C THR A 102 45.59 -32.52 35.27
N MET A 103 45.29 -33.43 34.33
CA MET A 103 45.26 -34.89 34.56
C MET A 103 46.33 -35.64 33.73
N LYS A 104 47.50 -35.04 33.56
CA LYS A 104 48.68 -35.73 33.02
C LYS A 104 49.93 -35.34 33.77
#